data_AF-A0A352SJM8-F1
#
_entry.id   AF-A0A352SJM8-F1
#
_cell.length_a   1.000
_cell.length_b   1.000
_cell.length_c   1.000
_cell.angle_alpha   90.00
_cell.angle_beta   90.00
_cell.angle_gamma   90.00
#
_symmetry.space_group_name_H-M   'P 1'
#
loop_
_entity.id
_entity.type
_entity.pdbx_description
1 polymer ?
#
loop_
_entity_poly.entity_id
_entity_poly.type
_entity_poly.pdbx_seq_one_letter_code
_entity_poly.pdbx_strand_id
1 'polypeptide(L)' 'MTRTVYPEVPPHVEYALSETGESMRPILMAMQSWGTNYKKTLK' A
#
# COMPACT_ATOMS: atom_id res chain seq x y z
N MET A 1 -5.11 -1.69 -10.15
CA MET A 1 -3.81 -2.35 -10.20
C MET A 1 -3.26 -2.15 -11.61
N THR A 2 -2.03 -1.69 -11.74
CA THR A 2 -1.30 -1.67 -13.01
C THR A 2 -0.21 -2.74 -12.96
N ARG A 3 0.06 -3.35 -14.11
CA ARG A 3 1.09 -4.38 -14.27
C ARG A 3 1.95 -3.99 -15.47
N THR A 4 3.24 -3.74 -15.21
CA THR A 4 4.21 -3.38 -16.24
C THR A 4 5.23 -4.50 -16.37
N VAL A 5 5.45 -4.97 -17.60
CA VAL A 5 6.43 -6.02 -17.91
C VAL A 5 7.66 -5.36 -18.54
N TYR A 6 8.84 -5.60 -17.97
CA TYR A 6 10.11 -5.12 -18.50
C TYR A 6 10.85 -6.30 -19.13
N PRO A 7 10.98 -6.32 -20.47
CA PRO A 7 11.58 -7.45 -21.20
C PRO A 7 13.12 -7.37 -21.24
N GLU A 8 13.76 -6.85 -20.20
CA GLU A 8 15.22 -6.83 -20.06
C GLU A 8 15.75 -8.17 -19.51
N VAL A 9 17.08 -8.32 -19.41
CA VAL A 9 17.69 -9.48 -18.75
C VAL A 9 18.31 -9.01 -17.44
N PRO A 10 17.88 -9.55 -16.28
CA PRO A 10 16.80 -10.52 -16.11
C PRO A 10 15.41 -9.89 -16.28
N PRO A 11 14.43 -10.63 -16.86
CA PRO A 11 13.09 -10.09 -17.06
C PRO A 11 12.40 -9.92 -15.72
N HIS A 12 11.70 -8.80 -15.54
CA HIS A 12 10.97 -8.53 -14.30
C HIS A 12 9.61 -7.88 -14.57
N VAL A 13 8.77 -7.88 -13.55
CA VAL A 13 7.40 -7.35 -13.59
C VAL A 13 7.20 -6.47 -12.37
N GLU A 14 6.67 -5.27 -12.60
CA GLU A 14 6.28 -4.35 -11.54
C GLU A 14 4.75 -4.29 -11.42
N TYR A 15 4.28 -4.22 -10.18
CA TYR A 15 2.89 -4.00 -9.84
C TYR A 15 2.75 -2.69 -9.09
N ALA A 16 1.74 -1.91 -9.45
CA ALA A 16 1.38 -0.72 -8.72
C ALA A 16 -0.13 -0.66 -8.46
N LEU A 17 -0.51 0.14 -7.47
CA LEU A 17 -1.91 0.39 -7.16
C LEU A 17 -2.57 1.14 -8.34
N SER A 18 -3.86 0.86 -8.60
CA SER A 18 -4.65 1.78 -9.44
C SER A 18 -4.93 3.05 -8.67
N GLU A 19 -5.40 4.09 -9.36
CA GLU A 19 -6.00 5.27 -8.75
C GLU A 19 -7.03 4.93 -7.65
N THR A 20 -7.93 3.97 -7.92
CA THR A 20 -8.87 3.48 -6.89
C THR A 20 -8.15 2.84 -5.69
N GLY A 21 -7.07 2.09 -5.92
CA GLY A 21 -6.27 1.50 -4.84
C GLY A 21 -5.51 2.56 -4.03
N GLU A 22 -4.99 3.58 -4.69
CA GLU A 22 -4.36 4.73 -4.05
C GLU A 22 -5.37 5.54 -3.23
N SER A 23 -6.62 5.66 -3.69
CA SER A 23 -7.69 6.33 -2.93
C SER A 23 -7.99 5.66 -1.57
N MET A 24 -7.60 4.39 -1.37
CA MET A 24 -7.73 3.69 -0.09
C MET A 24 -6.61 4.01 0.91
N ARG A 25 -5.48 4.57 0.45
CA ARG A 25 -4.33 4.93 1.29
C ARG A 25 -4.71 5.73 2.55
N PRO A 26 -5.53 6.81 2.48
CA PRO A 26 -5.92 7.55 3.68
C PRO A 26 -6.70 6.70 4.70
N ILE A 27 -7.50 5.73 4.25
CA ILE A 27 -8.27 4.84 5.13
C ILE A 27 -7.30 3.93 5.91
N LEU A 28 -6.34 3.32 5.20
CA LEU A 28 -5.32 2.47 5.81
C LEU A 28 -4.47 3.25 6.82
N MET A 29 -4.11 4.50 6.51
CA MET A 29 -3.39 5.38 7.43
C MET A 29 -4.21 5.72 8.68
N ALA A 30 -5.51 5.96 8.53
CA ALA A 30 -6.41 6.20 9.66
C ALA A 30 -6.50 4.98 10.59
N MET A 31 -6.63 3.77 10.02
CA MET A 31 -6.64 2.52 10.78
C MET A 31 -5.32 2.30 11.53
N GLN A 32 -4.18 2.56 10.88
CA GLN A 32 -2.87 2.49 11.51
C GLN A 32 -2.77 3.48 12.68
N SER A 33 -3.14 4.75 12.45
CA SER A 33 -3.09 5.81 13.47
C SER A 33 -3.91 5.42 14.70
N TRP A 34 -5.16 4.99 14.49
CA TRP A 34 -6.02 4.51 15.57
C TRP A 34 -5.37 3.34 16.33
N GLY A 35 -4.89 2.31 15.63
CA GLY A 35 -4.27 1.14 16.26
C GLY A 35 -3.02 1.48 17.06
N THR A 36 -2.18 2.40 16.55
CA THR A 36 -0.99 2.86 17.28
C THR A 36 -1.34 3.66 18.53
N ASN A 37 -2.40 4.47 18.49
CA ASN A 37 -2.86 5.22 19.65
C ASN A 37 -3.51 4.30 20.69
N TYR A 38 -4.34 3.35 20.26
CA TYR A 38 -4.92 2.34 21.15
C TYR A 38 -3.83 1.49 21.82
N LYS A 39 -2.77 1.12 21.10
CA LYS A 39 -1.63 0.41 21.70
C LYS A 39 -0.95 1.20 22.82
N LYS A 40 -0.94 2.54 22.76
CA LYS A 40 -0.37 3.39 23.83
C LYS A 40 -1.23 3.37 25.08
N THR A 41 -2.55 3.22 24.96
CA THR A 41 -3.45 3.17 26.14
C THR A 41 -3.41 1.83 26.87
N LEU A 42 -2.84 0.79 26.24
CA LEU A 42 -2.64 -0.53 26.83
C LEU A 42 -1.30 -0.69 27.58
N LYS A 43 -0.42 0.31 27.52
CA LYS A 43 0.83 0.37 28.27
C LYS A 43 0.65 1.23 29.52
#